data_AF-A0A9P7B6V2-F1
#
_entry.id   AF-A0A9P7B6V2-F1
#
_cell.length_a   1.000
_cell.length_b   1.000
_cell.length_c   1.000
_cell.angle_alpha   90.00
_cell.angle_beta   90.00
_cell.angle_gamma   90.00
#
_symmetry.space_group_name_H-M   'P 1'
#
loop_
_entity.id
_entity.type
_entity.pdbx_description
1 polymer ?
#
loop_
_entity_poly.entity_id
_entity_poly.type
_entity_poly.pdbx_seq_one_letter_code
_entity_poly.pdbx_strand_id
1 'polypeptide(L)'
;MHRAAAIIAALAPTLALACHPHLERRGPVNAARGLDRSSEAAEALITDPQTECSYYSYPPANDIINTYPTIWATADLSNPGISAADRALFASINSSIPNIPVRGNRYGDFSGIQYDKQADPDCWWSSTHCVTPKLPGLLNDTVACNEANTWGLTLDDGPNCSHNAYYDYLQSQNQKATLFYIGSNVLDWPLEAQRGLADGHELCAHTFSHPYMTGLTNEQVFAELYFSKKAIKEVTGVTVRCWRPPYGDVDDRVRYIASKLDMRTVVWNEDTDDWNWSNVGMAAVRANYQGILDDQTAGKFDRSGTIVLTHELDNGTMALSEEFLPHIRQQFVGGVMPVAVCSNNTRPYVETADYVYPDYAQWAAGTTTVSLASPTAGAVASLLFSPSPAPTSASSSATGASASATASSSATSASTTSSDVSRTAIATASRTSASAAASSVKSVKDHTSAGVAQFSLQAPALLFAAIGLGICL
;
A
#
# COMPACT_ATOMS: atom_id res chain seq x y z
N MET A 1 -8.25 -43.81 52.33
CA MET A 1 -7.50 -43.07 53.38
C MET A 1 -6.17 -42.63 52.78
N HIS A 2 -5.71 -41.39 53.01
CA HIS A 2 -4.33 -40.87 52.80
C HIS A 2 -3.78 -40.93 51.34
N ARG A 3 -3.37 -39.80 50.71
CA ARG A 3 -2.05 -39.10 50.76
C ARG A 3 -0.89 -39.97 50.21
N ALA A 4 0.01 -39.51 49.33
CA ALA A 4 0.33 -38.21 48.70
C ALA A 4 0.89 -38.47 47.27
N ALA A 5 0.73 -37.66 46.21
CA ALA A 5 1.14 -36.26 45.93
C ALA A 5 2.66 -36.05 45.59
N ALA A 6 2.98 -36.06 44.29
CA ALA A 6 4.18 -35.50 43.63
C ALA A 6 3.84 -35.31 42.13
N ILE A 7 3.65 -34.08 41.61
CA ILE A 7 4.67 -33.20 41.01
C ILE A 7 5.45 -33.86 39.85
N ILE A 8 4.92 -33.71 38.63
CA ILE A 8 5.69 -33.36 37.42
C ILE A 8 4.88 -32.24 36.73
N ALA A 9 5.54 -31.16 36.34
CA ALA A 9 4.92 -30.04 35.65
C ALA A 9 5.71 -29.69 34.38
N ALA A 10 4.97 -29.23 33.36
CA ALA A 10 5.41 -28.50 32.16
C ALA A 10 6.72 -28.91 31.46
N LEU A 11 6.60 -29.30 30.18
CA LEU A 11 7.40 -28.71 29.09
C LEU A 11 6.76 -29.12 27.75
N ALA A 12 5.84 -28.28 27.25
CA ALA A 12 5.38 -28.35 25.86
C ALA A 12 6.12 -27.24 25.08
N PRO A 13 6.76 -27.53 23.94
CA PRO A 13 7.44 -26.52 23.16
C PRO A 13 6.42 -25.64 22.42
N THR A 14 6.27 -24.40 22.85
CA THR A 14 5.58 -23.36 22.08
C THR A 14 6.42 -23.01 20.85
N LEU A 15 5.99 -23.44 19.67
CA LEU A 15 6.46 -22.83 18.42
C LEU A 15 5.81 -21.43 18.31
N ALA A 16 6.46 -20.44 18.90
CA ALA A 16 6.31 -19.07 18.46
C ALA A 16 7.05 -18.94 17.13
N LEU A 17 6.36 -18.49 16.07
CA LEU A 17 6.98 -18.27 14.78
C LEU A 17 7.93 -17.07 14.91
N ALA A 18 9.22 -17.28 14.66
CA ALA A 18 10.24 -16.29 14.96
C ALA A 18 10.39 -15.26 13.83
N CYS A 19 9.70 -14.13 13.95
CA CYS A 19 10.24 -12.87 13.42
C CYS A 19 11.66 -12.70 13.98
N HIS A 20 12.65 -12.43 13.13
CA HIS A 20 14.06 -12.41 13.54
C HIS A 20 14.31 -11.33 14.59
N PRO A 21 14.80 -11.66 15.81
CA PRO A 21 14.98 -10.70 16.88
C PRO A 21 16.30 -9.91 16.70
N HIS A 22 16.34 -9.02 15.72
CA HIS A 22 17.47 -8.11 15.48
C HIS A 22 17.27 -6.68 16.04
N LEU A 23 16.15 -6.44 16.75
CA LEU A 23 15.80 -5.15 17.36
C LEU A 23 15.98 -5.10 18.89
N GLU A 24 17.02 -5.73 19.44
CA GLU A 24 17.50 -5.43 20.80
C GLU A 24 19.01 -5.14 20.85
N ARG A 25 19.37 -3.85 20.72
CA ARG A 25 20.40 -3.18 21.55
C ARG A 25 20.48 -1.68 21.25
N ARG A 26 19.93 -0.85 22.15
CA ARG A 26 20.39 0.54 22.34
C ARG A 26 21.76 0.53 23.03
N GLY A 27 22.78 0.11 22.30
CA GLY A 27 24.18 0.10 22.75
C GLY A 27 24.82 1.49 22.76
N PRO A 28 25.94 1.70 23.48
CA PRO A 28 26.64 2.97 23.48
C PRO A 28 27.24 3.28 22.10
N VAL A 29 27.19 4.56 21.72
CA VAL A 29 27.51 5.04 20.37
C VAL A 29 29.00 4.91 20.04
N ASN A 30 29.34 3.92 19.21
CA ASN A 30 30.53 3.96 18.35
C ASN A 30 30.12 4.55 17.00
N ALA A 31 30.09 5.89 16.90
CA ALA A 31 29.85 6.56 15.63
C ALA A 31 30.94 6.18 14.62
N ALA A 32 30.56 5.75 13.42
CA ALA A 32 31.47 5.40 12.33
C ALA A 32 32.25 6.64 11.87
N ARG A 33 33.45 6.85 12.43
CA ARG A 33 34.30 8.03 12.18
C ARG A 33 34.88 8.01 10.76
N GLY A 34 34.09 8.46 9.79
CA GLY A 34 34.56 8.66 8.42
C GLY A 34 33.48 8.92 7.37
N LEU A 35 32.20 8.63 7.66
CA LEU A 35 31.11 8.73 6.70
C LEU A 35 30.18 9.92 7.03
N ASP A 36 29.66 10.55 5.98
CA ASP A 36 28.67 11.62 6.08
C ASP A 36 27.26 11.03 5.93
N ARG A 37 26.44 11.16 6.98
CA ARG A 37 25.04 10.72 7.04
C ARG A 37 24.12 11.90 7.36
N SER A 38 24.42 13.06 6.77
CA SER A 38 23.68 14.32 6.97
C SER A 38 22.72 14.69 5.83
N SER A 39 22.75 13.95 4.72
CA SER A 39 21.86 14.14 3.57
C SER A 39 21.64 12.82 2.82
N GLU A 40 20.49 12.69 2.15
CA GLU A 40 20.12 11.49 1.38
C GLU A 40 21.15 11.17 0.28
N ALA A 41 21.60 12.16 -0.48
CA ALA A 41 22.65 12.00 -1.49
C ALA A 41 24.04 11.61 -0.94
N ALA A 42 24.30 11.73 0.36
CA ALA A 42 25.49 11.20 1.01
C ALA A 42 25.26 9.77 1.54
N GLU A 43 24.05 9.51 2.07
CA GLU A 43 23.60 8.20 2.54
C GLU A 43 23.55 7.17 1.41
N ALA A 44 23.01 7.54 0.25
CA ALA A 44 22.87 6.68 -0.92
C ALA A 44 24.20 6.12 -1.47
N LEU A 45 25.34 6.70 -1.06
CA LEU A 45 26.68 6.22 -1.42
C LEU A 45 27.18 5.08 -0.51
N ILE A 46 26.45 4.74 0.56
CA ILE A 46 26.78 3.66 1.49
C ILE A 46 26.07 2.38 1.03
N THR A 47 26.82 1.51 0.35
CA THR A 47 26.32 0.24 -0.24
C THR A 47 26.84 -1.02 0.47
N ASP A 48 27.41 -0.87 1.67
CA ASP A 48 27.75 -1.98 2.56
C ASP A 48 26.63 -2.19 3.59
N PRO A 49 25.88 -3.31 3.57
CA PRO A 49 24.72 -3.52 4.44
C PRO A 49 24.99 -3.40 5.95
N GLN A 50 26.21 -3.68 6.42
CA GLN A 50 26.55 -3.54 7.85
C GLN A 50 26.78 -2.07 8.25
N THR A 51 27.28 -1.28 7.32
CA THR A 51 27.50 0.17 7.47
C THR A 51 26.19 0.95 7.28
N GLU A 52 25.39 0.59 6.29
CA GLU A 52 24.06 1.17 6.01
C GLU A 52 23.11 0.91 7.22
N CYS A 53 22.98 -0.35 7.68
CA CYS A 53 22.20 -0.70 8.88
C CYS A 53 22.83 -0.30 10.23
N SER A 54 23.91 0.49 10.26
CA SER A 54 24.34 1.13 11.50
C SER A 54 23.39 2.27 11.87
N TYR A 55 23.05 2.44 13.15
CA TYR A 55 22.20 3.56 13.60
C TYR A 55 22.86 4.92 13.31
N TYR A 56 22.08 5.86 12.77
CA TYR A 56 22.46 7.25 12.58
C TYR A 56 21.43 8.21 13.21
N SER A 57 21.77 9.49 13.31
CA SER A 57 20.96 10.50 14.01
C SER A 57 20.47 11.57 13.05
N TYR A 58 19.27 11.40 12.50
CA TYR A 58 18.61 12.43 11.68
C TYR A 58 17.82 13.41 12.56
N PRO A 59 18.21 14.71 12.67
CA PRO A 59 17.55 15.63 13.61
C PRO A 59 16.05 15.82 13.36
N PRO A 60 15.55 15.99 12.11
CA PRO A 60 14.11 16.17 11.87
C PRO A 60 13.23 15.01 12.38
N ALA A 61 13.72 13.77 12.31
CA ALA A 61 13.00 12.60 12.85
C ALA A 61 13.08 12.56 14.40
N ASN A 62 14.27 12.85 14.96
CA ASN A 62 14.46 12.89 16.42
C ASN A 62 13.61 13.98 17.11
N ASP A 63 13.43 15.13 16.47
CA ASP A 63 12.64 16.25 17.02
C ASP A 63 11.14 15.92 17.11
N ILE A 64 10.61 15.14 16.14
CA ILE A 64 9.18 14.75 16.09
C ILE A 64 8.86 13.46 16.86
N ILE A 65 9.84 12.58 17.13
CA ILE A 65 9.61 11.19 17.55
C ILE A 65 8.70 11.03 18.77
N ASN A 66 8.77 11.98 19.72
CA ASN A 66 7.97 11.95 20.95
C ASN A 66 6.48 12.23 20.71
N THR A 67 6.08 12.67 19.51
CA THR A 67 4.68 12.95 19.11
C THR A 67 4.00 11.78 18.40
N TYR A 68 4.71 10.67 18.21
CA TYR A 68 4.24 9.43 17.57
C TYR A 68 3.93 8.34 18.61
N PRO A 69 3.20 7.26 18.25
CA PRO A 69 3.20 6.04 19.03
C PRO A 69 4.62 5.49 19.22
N THR A 70 4.82 4.62 20.22
CA THR A 70 6.14 3.99 20.40
C THR A 70 6.46 3.11 19.19
N ILE A 71 7.63 3.35 18.58
CA ILE A 71 8.15 2.60 17.43
C ILE A 71 8.01 1.08 17.68
N TRP A 72 7.50 0.32 16.70
CA TRP A 72 7.19 -1.12 16.75
C TRP A 72 6.09 -1.59 17.74
N ALA A 73 5.63 -0.74 18.65
CA ALA A 73 4.41 -1.01 19.43
C ALA A 73 3.17 -0.76 18.57
N THR A 74 2.06 -1.46 18.87
CA THR A 74 0.78 -1.17 18.23
C THR A 74 0.42 0.30 18.45
N ALA A 75 0.17 0.99 17.35
CA ALA A 75 -0.20 2.39 17.38
C ALA A 75 -1.53 2.57 18.10
N ASP A 76 -1.58 3.52 19.03
CA ASP A 76 -2.78 3.99 19.71
C ASP A 76 -2.67 5.50 19.96
N LEU A 77 -3.67 6.10 20.62
CA LEU A 77 -3.65 7.52 20.98
C LEU A 77 -3.24 7.74 22.45
N SER A 78 -2.53 6.81 23.08
CA SER A 78 -2.19 6.87 24.51
C SER A 78 -1.02 7.81 24.82
N ASN A 79 0.00 7.90 23.95
CA ASN A 79 1.19 8.72 24.21
C ASN A 79 0.79 10.19 24.47
N PRO A 80 1.17 10.81 25.61
CA PRO A 80 0.87 12.21 25.90
C PRO A 80 1.40 13.22 24.87
N GLY A 81 2.45 12.88 24.11
CA GLY A 81 3.01 13.75 23.05
C GLY A 81 2.15 13.84 21.77
N ILE A 82 1.20 12.92 21.56
CA ILE A 82 0.28 12.97 20.41
C ILE A 82 -0.61 14.22 20.51
N SER A 83 -0.75 14.98 19.42
CA SER A 83 -1.43 16.28 19.47
C SER A 83 -2.94 16.16 19.77
N ALA A 84 -3.53 17.24 20.29
CA ALA A 84 -4.98 17.30 20.50
C ALA A 84 -5.78 17.26 19.17
N ALA A 85 -5.18 17.69 18.05
CA ALA A 85 -5.80 17.63 16.73
C ALA A 85 -5.82 16.20 16.18
N ASP A 86 -4.73 15.44 16.35
CA ASP A 86 -4.59 14.04 15.97
C ASP A 86 -5.67 13.18 16.66
N ARG A 87 -5.90 13.44 17.97
CA ARG A 87 -6.97 12.81 18.76
C ARG A 87 -8.36 13.26 18.33
N ALA A 88 -8.54 14.55 18.01
CA ALA A 88 -9.81 15.09 17.52
C ALA A 88 -10.20 14.52 16.15
N LEU A 89 -9.22 14.22 15.28
CA LEU A 89 -9.45 13.58 13.99
C LEU A 89 -10.07 12.19 14.17
N PHE A 90 -9.52 11.34 15.04
CA PHE A 90 -10.15 10.06 15.39
C PHE A 90 -11.56 10.25 15.96
N ALA A 91 -11.71 11.14 16.94
CA ALA A 91 -13.00 11.42 17.57
C ALA A 91 -14.08 11.87 16.56
N SER A 92 -13.69 12.61 15.52
CA SER A 92 -14.59 13.06 14.45
C SER A 92 -15.14 11.93 13.58
N ILE A 93 -14.39 10.83 13.42
CA ILE A 93 -14.80 9.69 12.58
C ILE A 93 -15.39 8.52 13.38
N ASN A 94 -14.98 8.33 14.64
CA ASN A 94 -15.24 7.12 15.43
C ASN A 94 -16.73 6.75 15.52
N SER A 95 -17.61 7.75 15.73
CA SER A 95 -19.06 7.57 15.78
C SER A 95 -19.71 7.11 14.45
N SER A 96 -18.97 7.18 13.34
CA SER A 96 -19.41 6.74 12.01
C SER A 96 -18.83 5.39 11.59
N ILE A 97 -17.93 4.79 12.38
CA ILE A 97 -17.26 3.53 12.01
C ILE A 97 -18.27 2.36 12.10
N PRO A 98 -18.36 1.49 11.09
CA PRO A 98 -19.19 0.29 11.10
C PRO A 98 -18.95 -0.59 12.34
N ASN A 99 -20.03 -1.09 12.94
CA ASN A 99 -19.97 -2.03 14.07
C ASN A 99 -19.70 -3.47 13.60
N ILE A 100 -18.56 -3.68 12.96
CA ILE A 100 -18.03 -4.99 12.58
C ILE A 100 -17.12 -5.48 13.73
N PRO A 101 -17.22 -6.74 14.18
CA PRO A 101 -16.38 -7.25 15.27
C PRO A 101 -14.88 -7.27 14.94
N VAL A 102 -14.05 -7.04 15.96
CA VAL A 102 -12.61 -7.34 15.93
C VAL A 102 -12.42 -8.86 15.84
N ARG A 103 -11.45 -9.33 15.03
CA ARG A 103 -11.16 -10.75 14.81
C ARG A 103 -9.73 -11.08 15.21
N GLY A 104 -9.58 -11.95 16.21
CA GLY A 104 -8.27 -12.37 16.71
C GLY A 104 -7.53 -11.26 17.45
N ASN A 105 -6.22 -11.15 17.22
CA ASN A 105 -5.36 -10.12 17.80
C ASN A 105 -4.26 -9.69 16.80
N ARG A 106 -3.37 -8.75 17.21
CA ARG A 106 -2.31 -8.19 16.34
C ARG A 106 -1.35 -9.21 15.71
N TYR A 107 -1.33 -10.45 16.19
CA TYR A 107 -0.43 -11.52 15.77
C TYR A 107 -1.11 -12.60 14.91
N GLY A 108 -2.37 -12.41 14.51
CA GLY A 108 -3.09 -13.36 13.64
C GLY A 108 -3.67 -14.58 14.35
N ASP A 109 -3.68 -14.61 15.69
CA ASP A 109 -4.38 -15.65 16.45
C ASP A 109 -5.89 -15.44 16.34
N PHE A 110 -6.50 -16.06 15.33
CA PHE A 110 -7.94 -16.10 15.09
C PHE A 110 -8.65 -17.23 15.87
N SER A 111 -8.04 -17.80 16.90
CA SER A 111 -8.64 -18.92 17.64
C SER A 111 -10.00 -18.53 18.26
N GLY A 112 -10.97 -19.43 18.11
CA GLY A 112 -12.36 -19.21 18.56
C GLY A 112 -13.19 -18.23 17.71
N ILE A 113 -12.60 -17.49 16.76
CA ILE A 113 -13.36 -16.62 15.86
C ILE A 113 -14.29 -17.47 14.99
N GLN A 114 -15.55 -17.08 14.91
CA GLN A 114 -16.55 -17.68 14.03
C GLN A 114 -16.92 -16.67 12.95
N TYR A 115 -16.73 -17.02 11.69
CA TYR A 115 -17.06 -16.18 10.54
C TYR A 115 -17.79 -17.00 9.48
N ASP A 116 -18.88 -16.45 8.96
CA ASP A 116 -19.62 -17.07 7.86
C ASP A 116 -18.88 -16.80 6.54
N LYS A 117 -17.96 -17.72 6.17
CA LYS A 117 -17.22 -17.67 4.91
C LYS A 117 -18.12 -17.80 3.66
N GLN A 118 -19.38 -18.22 3.80
CA GLN A 118 -20.31 -18.40 2.68
C GLN A 118 -21.17 -17.14 2.43
N ALA A 119 -21.53 -16.41 3.49
CA ALA A 119 -22.18 -15.10 3.38
C ALA A 119 -21.18 -13.95 3.19
N ASP A 120 -19.97 -14.09 3.76
CA ASP A 120 -18.89 -13.09 3.74
C ASP A 120 -19.36 -11.66 4.06
N PRO A 121 -20.09 -11.43 5.17
CA PRO A 121 -20.83 -10.18 5.41
C PRO A 121 -19.96 -8.92 5.48
N ASP A 122 -18.69 -9.08 5.83
CA ASP A 122 -17.76 -7.97 6.12
C ASP A 122 -16.59 -7.88 5.13
N CYS A 123 -16.61 -8.69 4.06
CA CYS A 123 -15.53 -8.80 3.06
C CYS A 123 -14.15 -9.02 3.68
N TRP A 124 -14.03 -9.97 4.62
CA TRP A 124 -12.80 -10.21 5.37
C TRP A 124 -11.78 -11.02 4.55
N TRP A 125 -10.72 -10.35 4.11
CA TRP A 125 -9.75 -10.90 3.16
C TRP A 125 -9.07 -12.18 3.68
N SER A 126 -8.60 -12.23 4.93
CA SER A 126 -7.97 -13.46 5.49
C SER A 126 -8.94 -14.64 5.70
N SER A 127 -10.23 -14.48 5.40
CA SER A 127 -11.18 -15.61 5.35
C SER A 127 -11.59 -16.04 3.94
N THR A 128 -11.70 -15.11 3.00
CA THR A 128 -12.36 -15.30 1.69
C THR A 128 -11.60 -14.69 0.50
N HIS A 129 -10.46 -14.03 0.74
CA HIS A 129 -9.74 -13.14 -0.18
C HIS A 129 -10.66 -12.09 -0.86
N CYS A 130 -11.70 -11.67 -0.15
CA CYS A 130 -12.64 -10.68 -0.68
C CYS A 130 -11.96 -9.31 -0.87
N VAL A 131 -12.02 -8.80 -2.11
CA VAL A 131 -11.51 -7.48 -2.54
C VAL A 131 -12.62 -6.53 -3.01
N THR A 132 -13.89 -6.90 -2.84
CA THR A 132 -15.06 -6.09 -3.22
C THR A 132 -15.93 -5.87 -1.98
N PRO A 133 -15.81 -4.68 -1.33
CA PRO A 133 -16.56 -4.33 -0.13
C PRO A 133 -18.07 -4.53 -0.25
N LYS A 134 -18.70 -4.90 0.86
CA LYS A 134 -20.16 -4.96 1.01
C LYS A 134 -20.71 -3.61 1.45
N LEU A 135 -19.93 -2.79 2.14
CA LEU A 135 -20.36 -1.48 2.63
C LEU A 135 -20.49 -0.44 1.50
N PRO A 136 -21.65 0.25 1.38
CA PRO A 136 -21.86 1.26 0.34
C PRO A 136 -20.86 2.43 0.43
N GLY A 137 -20.32 2.82 -0.72
CA GLY A 137 -19.42 3.97 -0.86
C GLY A 137 -17.94 3.66 -0.62
N LEU A 138 -17.58 2.44 -0.23
CA LEU A 138 -16.20 1.96 -0.32
C LEU A 138 -15.87 1.54 -1.76
N LEU A 139 -14.59 1.65 -2.14
CA LEU A 139 -14.09 1.31 -3.47
C LEU A 139 -13.39 -0.06 -3.42
N ASN A 140 -13.77 -1.01 -4.29
CA ASN A 140 -13.12 -2.33 -4.47
C ASN A 140 -11.59 -2.20 -4.46
N ASP A 141 -10.85 -3.02 -3.71
CA ASP A 141 -9.40 -2.86 -3.54
C ASP A 141 -8.64 -2.91 -4.88
N THR A 142 -7.48 -2.24 -4.97
CA THR A 142 -6.59 -2.40 -6.13
C THR A 142 -5.83 -3.72 -5.97
N VAL A 143 -6.19 -4.71 -6.78
CA VAL A 143 -5.71 -6.11 -6.67
C VAL A 143 -4.83 -6.56 -7.84
N ALA A 144 -4.99 -5.93 -9.01
CA ALA A 144 -4.26 -6.23 -10.24
C ALA A 144 -4.08 -4.95 -11.08
N CYS A 145 -3.21 -4.98 -12.09
CA CYS A 145 -3.03 -3.89 -13.03
C CYS A 145 -4.13 -3.89 -14.11
N ASN A 146 -4.55 -2.70 -14.56
CA ASN A 146 -5.65 -2.55 -15.52
C ASN A 146 -5.38 -3.18 -16.89
N GLU A 147 -4.13 -3.10 -17.36
CA GLU A 147 -3.75 -3.38 -18.75
C GLU A 147 -3.12 -4.76 -18.88
N ALA A 148 -3.37 -5.46 -20.00
CA ALA A 148 -2.94 -6.85 -20.16
C ALA A 148 -1.41 -7.00 -20.19
N ASN A 149 -0.91 -8.12 -19.63
CA ASN A 149 0.50 -8.50 -19.61
C ASN A 149 1.44 -7.48 -18.92
N THR A 150 0.96 -6.66 -17.98
CA THR A 150 1.80 -5.75 -17.16
C THR A 150 2.12 -6.34 -15.79
N TRP A 151 3.31 -6.07 -15.26
CA TRP A 151 3.72 -6.41 -13.89
C TRP A 151 3.77 -5.17 -13.00
N GLY A 152 2.90 -5.12 -11.99
CA GLY A 152 2.95 -4.18 -10.88
C GLY A 152 4.03 -4.58 -9.88
N LEU A 153 5.18 -3.92 -9.95
CA LEU A 153 6.34 -4.20 -9.09
C LEU A 153 6.14 -3.52 -7.74
N THR A 154 5.97 -4.32 -6.67
CA THR A 154 5.69 -3.81 -5.32
C THR A 154 6.57 -4.43 -4.26
N LEU A 155 7.11 -3.59 -3.36
CA LEU A 155 8.05 -3.96 -2.32
C LEU A 155 7.47 -3.57 -0.96
N ASP A 156 7.22 -4.56 -0.11
CA ASP A 156 6.71 -4.40 1.25
C ASP A 156 7.86 -4.36 2.29
N ASP A 157 7.50 -4.01 3.53
CA ASP A 157 8.36 -3.89 4.72
C ASP A 157 9.52 -2.86 4.65
N GLY A 158 9.48 -1.94 3.70
CA GLY A 158 10.46 -0.85 3.58
C GLY A 158 10.24 0.35 4.53
N PRO A 159 11.07 1.41 4.44
CA PRO A 159 12.41 1.36 3.85
C PRO A 159 13.28 0.37 4.63
N ASN A 160 14.26 -0.24 3.96
CA ASN A 160 15.22 -1.13 4.60
C ASN A 160 16.62 -0.52 4.62
N CYS A 161 17.30 -0.62 5.76
CA CYS A 161 18.64 -0.08 5.95
C CYS A 161 19.78 -0.80 5.20
N SER A 162 19.49 -1.66 4.23
CA SER A 162 20.47 -2.33 3.36
C SER A 162 20.11 -2.26 1.86
N HIS A 163 19.14 -1.41 1.52
CA HIS A 163 18.51 -1.36 0.20
C HIS A 163 19.29 -0.57 -0.86
N ASN A 164 20.32 0.21 -0.50
CA ASN A 164 20.92 1.20 -1.41
C ASN A 164 21.44 0.58 -2.70
N ALA A 165 22.09 -0.58 -2.61
CA ALA A 165 22.60 -1.30 -3.79
C ALA A 165 21.48 -1.79 -4.73
N TYR A 166 20.32 -2.15 -4.17
CA TYR A 166 19.15 -2.59 -4.94
C TYR A 166 18.39 -1.40 -5.54
N TYR A 167 18.34 -0.25 -4.86
CA TYR A 167 17.81 0.99 -5.45
C TYR A 167 18.75 1.51 -6.56
N ASP A 168 20.07 1.41 -6.42
CA ASP A 168 21.04 1.63 -7.49
C ASP A 168 20.80 0.69 -8.68
N TYR A 169 20.55 -0.60 -8.43
CA TYR A 169 20.16 -1.56 -9.48
C TYR A 169 18.88 -1.09 -10.20
N LEU A 170 17.79 -0.79 -9.49
CA LEU A 170 16.53 -0.34 -10.09
C LEU A 170 16.72 0.98 -10.88
N GLN A 171 17.52 1.91 -10.37
CA GLN A 171 17.89 3.14 -11.09
C GLN A 171 18.67 2.82 -12.37
N SER A 172 19.66 1.94 -12.33
CA SER A 172 20.44 1.49 -13.51
C SER A 172 19.57 0.81 -14.57
N GLN A 173 18.51 0.12 -14.14
CA GLN A 173 17.54 -0.53 -15.01
C GLN A 173 16.47 0.43 -15.54
N ASN A 174 16.48 1.71 -15.14
CA ASN A 174 15.41 2.67 -15.37
C ASN A 174 14.03 2.12 -14.92
N GLN A 175 14.02 1.40 -13.79
CA GLN A 175 12.83 0.80 -13.20
C GLN A 175 12.34 1.67 -12.03
N LYS A 176 11.02 1.70 -11.84
CA LYS A 176 10.37 2.22 -10.63
C LYS A 176 9.45 1.14 -10.05
N ALA A 177 9.23 1.19 -8.74
CA ALA A 177 8.37 0.27 -8.01
C ALA A 177 7.36 1.07 -7.15
N THR A 178 6.39 0.39 -6.56
CA THR A 178 5.64 0.89 -5.40
C THR A 178 6.25 0.33 -4.13
N LEU A 179 6.49 1.20 -3.16
CA LEU A 179 7.16 0.90 -1.90
C LEU A 179 6.14 1.06 -0.78
N PHE A 180 5.81 -0.03 -0.09
CA PHE A 180 4.87 -0.06 1.02
C PHE A 180 5.66 0.04 2.33
N TYR A 181 5.77 1.27 2.84
CA TYR A 181 6.65 1.59 3.97
C TYR A 181 5.96 1.47 5.33
N ILE A 182 6.61 0.79 6.26
CA ILE A 182 6.21 0.73 7.67
C ILE A 182 6.55 2.08 8.33
N GLY A 183 5.59 2.68 9.04
CA GLY A 183 5.76 3.99 9.68
C GLY A 183 6.86 4.06 10.74
N SER A 184 7.16 2.93 11.40
CA SER A 184 8.34 2.77 12.26
C SER A 184 9.65 2.89 11.46
N ASN A 185 9.78 2.14 10.36
CA ASN A 185 10.97 2.15 9.49
C ASN A 185 11.26 3.54 8.92
N VAL A 186 10.23 4.30 8.55
CA VAL A 186 10.36 5.68 8.05
C VAL A 186 10.95 6.64 9.11
N LEU A 187 10.81 6.33 10.40
CA LEU A 187 11.36 7.13 11.50
C LEU A 187 12.73 6.64 11.98
N ASP A 188 13.01 5.33 11.89
CA ASP A 188 14.33 4.74 12.15
C ASP A 188 15.32 4.99 10.98
N TRP A 189 14.83 5.03 9.73
CA TRP A 189 15.59 5.16 8.46
C TRP A 189 14.99 6.24 7.51
N PRO A 190 15.03 7.53 7.92
CA PRO A 190 14.39 8.61 7.18
C PRO A 190 15.09 9.05 5.88
N LEU A 191 16.41 8.88 5.75
CA LEU A 191 17.14 9.21 4.52
C LEU A 191 16.88 8.18 3.43
N GLU A 192 16.75 6.91 3.81
CA GLU A 192 16.32 5.79 2.98
C GLU A 192 14.89 6.04 2.46
N ALA A 193 13.97 6.45 3.34
CA ALA A 193 12.62 6.87 2.94
C ALA A 193 12.61 8.07 1.97
N GLN A 194 13.49 9.05 2.16
CA GLN A 194 13.66 10.18 1.25
C GLN A 194 14.22 9.73 -0.11
N ARG A 195 15.19 8.79 -0.11
CA ARG A 195 15.78 8.23 -1.32
C ARG A 195 14.74 7.58 -2.21
N GLY A 196 13.85 6.73 -1.66
CA GLY A 196 12.79 6.09 -2.44
C GLY A 196 11.92 7.08 -3.24
N LEU A 197 11.59 8.23 -2.63
CA LEU A 197 10.89 9.31 -3.34
C LEU A 197 11.78 10.06 -4.34
N ALA A 198 13.04 10.34 -4.00
CA ALA A 198 13.99 11.06 -4.85
C ALA A 198 14.36 10.27 -6.12
N ASP A 199 14.51 8.95 -6.00
CA ASP A 199 14.65 8.03 -7.12
C ASP A 199 13.34 7.87 -7.93
N GLY A 200 12.21 8.43 -7.47
CA GLY A 200 10.95 8.50 -8.21
C GLY A 200 10.05 7.25 -8.09
N HIS A 201 10.19 6.48 -7.03
CA HIS A 201 9.30 5.34 -6.74
C HIS A 201 7.96 5.85 -6.18
N GLU A 202 6.90 5.05 -6.25
CA GLU A 202 5.62 5.40 -5.60
C GLU A 202 5.68 5.00 -4.12
N LEU A 203 5.40 5.91 -3.19
CA LEU A 203 5.33 5.62 -1.76
C LEU A 203 3.89 5.35 -1.31
N CYS A 204 3.71 4.27 -0.56
CA CYS A 204 2.45 3.88 0.08
C CYS A 204 2.71 3.49 1.54
N ALA A 205 1.66 3.50 2.37
CA ALA A 205 1.75 3.10 3.78
C ALA A 205 1.60 1.58 3.97
N HIS A 206 2.35 1.01 4.92
CA HIS A 206 2.23 -0.39 5.36
C HIS A 206 2.01 -0.48 6.87
N THR A 207 1.06 0.33 7.38
CA THR A 207 0.81 0.56 8.81
C THR A 207 2.01 1.17 9.55
N PHE A 208 1.94 1.32 10.87
CA PHE A 208 3.01 1.88 11.70
C PHE A 208 3.84 0.79 12.38
N SER A 209 3.25 -0.37 12.71
CA SER A 209 3.90 -1.46 13.48
C SER A 209 3.72 -2.89 12.94
N HIS A 210 3.29 -3.01 11.67
CA HIS A 210 3.00 -4.27 10.97
C HIS A 210 2.11 -5.29 11.74
N PRO A 211 0.89 -4.92 12.20
CA PRO A 211 -0.03 -5.84 12.87
C PRO A 211 -1.11 -6.40 11.93
N TYR A 212 -1.70 -7.54 12.32
CA TYR A 212 -2.99 -7.99 11.77
C TYR A 212 -4.10 -6.98 12.14
N MET A 213 -4.60 -6.24 11.14
CA MET A 213 -5.44 -5.06 11.35
C MET A 213 -6.88 -5.37 11.77
N THR A 214 -7.44 -6.51 11.38
CA THR A 214 -8.80 -6.89 11.83
C THR A 214 -8.81 -7.32 13.29
N GLY A 215 -7.65 -7.70 13.84
CA GLY A 215 -7.40 -7.95 15.27
C GLY A 215 -7.19 -6.69 16.12
N LEU A 216 -7.32 -5.50 15.55
CA LEU A 216 -7.18 -4.22 16.24
C LEU A 216 -8.50 -3.48 16.47
N THR A 217 -8.56 -2.71 17.56
CA THR A 217 -9.67 -1.78 17.85
C THR A 217 -9.71 -0.61 16.85
N ASN A 218 -10.85 0.09 16.76
CA ASN A 218 -11.03 1.22 15.84
C ASN A 218 -10.00 2.35 16.04
N GLU A 219 -9.59 2.60 17.28
CA GLU A 219 -8.55 3.61 17.59
C GLU A 219 -7.18 3.16 17.06
N GLN A 220 -6.85 1.89 17.27
CA GLN A 220 -5.56 1.33 16.84
C GLN A 220 -5.47 1.23 15.31
N VAL A 221 -6.54 0.76 14.64
CA VAL A 221 -6.61 0.77 13.17
C VAL A 221 -6.45 2.18 12.60
N PHE A 222 -7.07 3.19 13.23
CA PHE A 222 -6.88 4.58 12.85
C PHE A 222 -5.42 5.02 13.05
N ALA A 223 -4.84 4.74 14.22
CA ALA A 223 -3.48 5.18 14.56
C ALA A 223 -2.42 4.51 13.66
N GLU A 224 -2.53 3.22 13.38
CA GLU A 224 -1.64 2.47 12.49
C GLU A 224 -1.58 3.09 11.08
N LEU A 225 -2.74 3.47 10.53
CA LEU A 225 -2.84 4.11 9.22
C LEU A 225 -2.40 5.58 9.25
N TYR A 226 -2.88 6.33 10.25
CA TYR A 226 -2.65 7.76 10.38
C TYR A 226 -1.18 8.09 10.64
N PHE A 227 -0.53 7.42 11.60
CA PHE A 227 0.87 7.70 11.92
C PHE A 227 1.85 7.19 10.86
N SER A 228 1.51 6.12 10.13
CA SER A 228 2.26 5.73 8.93
C SER A 228 2.23 6.83 7.86
N LYS A 229 1.02 7.29 7.51
CA LYS A 229 0.81 8.40 6.56
C LYS A 229 1.45 9.72 7.02
N LYS A 230 1.44 9.99 8.34
CA LYS A 230 2.07 11.18 8.94
C LYS A 230 3.60 11.10 8.90
N ALA A 231 4.19 9.95 9.24
CA ALA A 231 5.64 9.74 9.19
C ALA A 231 6.18 9.93 7.76
N ILE A 232 5.55 9.30 6.76
CA ILE A 232 5.93 9.48 5.36
C ILE A 232 5.83 10.96 4.95
N LYS A 233 4.78 11.68 5.36
CA LYS A 233 4.62 13.10 5.06
C LYS A 233 5.68 13.98 5.73
N GLU A 234 5.98 13.78 7.01
CA GLU A 234 6.93 14.62 7.76
C GLU A 234 8.38 14.34 7.36
N VAL A 235 8.71 13.12 6.93
CA VAL A 235 10.06 12.74 6.46
C VAL A 235 10.28 13.04 4.98
N THR A 236 9.36 12.66 4.09
CA THR A 236 9.57 12.70 2.62
C THR A 236 8.90 13.90 1.93
N GLY A 237 7.94 14.54 2.60
CA GLY A 237 7.18 15.67 2.05
C GLY A 237 5.88 15.30 1.32
N VAL A 238 5.58 14.03 1.05
CA VAL A 238 4.35 13.61 0.34
C VAL A 238 3.30 12.98 1.24
N THR A 239 2.03 13.32 0.99
CA THR A 239 0.87 12.76 1.70
C THR A 239 0.31 11.58 0.91
N VAL A 240 0.68 10.35 1.28
CA VAL A 240 0.32 9.13 0.52
C VAL A 240 -1.19 8.88 0.44
N ARG A 241 -1.68 8.47 -0.75
CA ARG A 241 -3.08 8.09 -0.98
C ARG A 241 -3.31 6.59 -1.06
N CYS A 242 -2.29 5.77 -0.80
CA CYS A 242 -2.32 4.31 -0.93
C CYS A 242 -1.77 3.62 0.33
N TRP A 243 -2.24 2.40 0.58
CA TRP A 243 -1.73 1.53 1.62
C TRP A 243 -1.95 0.06 1.28
N ARG A 244 -1.19 -0.83 1.90
CA ARG A 244 -1.40 -2.29 1.85
C ARG A 244 -1.53 -2.84 3.28
N PRO A 245 -2.48 -3.74 3.55
CA PRO A 245 -2.59 -4.41 4.84
C PRO A 245 -1.48 -5.46 5.03
N PRO A 246 -0.75 -5.43 6.16
CA PRO A 246 0.07 -6.54 6.64
C PRO A 246 -0.68 -7.87 6.56
N TYR A 247 -0.03 -8.91 6.04
CA TYR A 247 -0.59 -10.26 5.86
C TYR A 247 -1.89 -10.31 5.02
N GLY A 248 -2.20 -9.24 4.28
CA GLY A 248 -3.47 -9.08 3.57
C GLY A 248 -4.68 -8.82 4.48
N ASP A 249 -4.50 -8.73 5.80
CA ASP A 249 -5.61 -8.75 6.77
C ASP A 249 -6.40 -7.44 6.78
N VAL A 250 -7.53 -7.45 6.08
CA VAL A 250 -8.44 -6.31 5.97
C VAL A 250 -9.90 -6.77 5.94
N ASP A 251 -10.76 -6.00 6.62
CA ASP A 251 -12.22 -6.10 6.51
C ASP A 251 -12.82 -4.73 6.15
N ASP A 252 -14.13 -4.67 5.91
CA ASP A 252 -14.81 -3.43 5.54
C ASP A 252 -14.78 -2.33 6.60
N ARG A 253 -14.53 -2.64 7.88
CA ARG A 253 -14.33 -1.64 8.94
C ARG A 253 -12.93 -1.03 8.85
N VAL A 254 -11.91 -1.83 8.59
CA VAL A 254 -10.54 -1.35 8.32
C VAL A 254 -10.53 -0.52 7.03
N ARG A 255 -11.15 -0.98 5.94
CA ARG A 255 -11.33 -0.19 4.70
C ARG A 255 -12.09 1.11 4.93
N TYR A 256 -13.13 1.09 5.77
CA TYR A 256 -13.87 2.31 6.11
C TYR A 256 -12.97 3.33 6.80
N ILE A 257 -12.14 2.93 7.76
CA ILE A 257 -11.20 3.82 8.45
C ILE A 257 -10.14 4.36 7.47
N ALA A 258 -9.57 3.51 6.61
CA ALA A 258 -8.66 3.94 5.54
C ALA A 258 -9.31 4.96 4.59
N SER A 259 -10.59 4.77 4.22
CA SER A 259 -11.32 5.73 3.38
C SER A 259 -11.47 7.11 4.03
N LYS A 260 -11.57 7.20 5.37
CA LYS A 260 -11.61 8.48 6.10
C LYS A 260 -10.27 9.18 6.16
N LEU A 261 -9.17 8.44 5.97
CA LEU A 261 -7.82 8.99 5.85
C LEU A 261 -7.45 9.31 4.40
N ASP A 262 -8.38 9.19 3.44
CA ASP A 262 -8.12 9.35 2.00
C ASP A 262 -7.00 8.40 1.53
N MET A 263 -7.17 7.11 1.88
CA MET A 263 -6.21 6.02 1.60
C MET A 263 -6.90 4.86 0.87
N ARG A 264 -6.25 4.44 -0.23
CA ARG A 264 -6.64 3.37 -1.14
C ARG A 264 -6.00 2.06 -0.72
N THR A 265 -6.81 1.06 -0.40
CA THR A 265 -6.33 -0.32 -0.17
C THR A 265 -5.79 -0.91 -1.47
N VAL A 266 -4.56 -1.40 -1.40
CA VAL A 266 -3.87 -2.18 -2.43
C VAL A 266 -3.54 -3.55 -1.85
N VAL A 267 -3.77 -4.60 -2.60
CA VAL A 267 -3.37 -5.99 -2.27
C VAL A 267 -2.58 -6.57 -3.46
N TRP A 268 -2.54 -7.88 -3.62
CA TRP A 268 -1.86 -8.58 -4.72
C TRP A 268 -2.75 -9.70 -5.27
N ASN A 269 -2.45 -10.18 -6.48
CA ASN A 269 -3.07 -11.37 -7.07
C ASN A 269 -2.08 -12.51 -7.34
N GLU A 270 -0.77 -12.25 -7.26
CA GLU A 270 0.29 -13.27 -7.25
C GLU A 270 1.26 -13.01 -6.11
N ASP A 271 1.82 -14.07 -5.55
CA ASP A 271 2.73 -14.03 -4.42
C ASP A 271 4.02 -14.78 -4.78
N THR A 272 5.14 -14.37 -4.20
CA THR A 272 6.44 -15.01 -4.40
C THR A 272 6.88 -15.85 -3.20
N ASP A 273 6.27 -15.69 -2.03
CA ASP A 273 6.77 -16.18 -0.74
C ASP A 273 8.24 -15.77 -0.44
N ASP A 274 8.74 -14.67 -1.03
CA ASP A 274 10.14 -14.28 -0.91
C ASP A 274 10.56 -13.98 0.54
N TRP A 275 9.68 -13.37 1.33
CA TRP A 275 9.81 -13.21 2.79
C TRP A 275 10.18 -14.51 3.54
N ASN A 276 9.80 -15.67 2.98
CA ASN A 276 9.98 -16.98 3.59
C ASN A 276 11.26 -17.72 3.14
N TRP A 277 12.09 -17.10 2.28
CA TRP A 277 13.25 -17.74 1.64
C TRP A 277 14.20 -18.43 2.63
N SER A 278 14.32 -17.90 3.84
CA SER A 278 15.18 -18.43 4.91
C SER A 278 14.69 -19.78 5.48
N ASN A 279 13.39 -20.07 5.39
CA ASN A 279 12.79 -21.34 5.85
C ASN A 279 12.60 -22.34 4.70
N VAL A 280 12.08 -21.90 3.55
CA VAL A 280 11.78 -22.78 2.40
C VAL A 280 12.98 -22.96 1.45
N GLY A 281 14.00 -22.11 1.59
CA GLY A 281 15.15 -22.04 0.71
C GLY A 281 14.87 -21.28 -0.59
N MET A 282 15.88 -20.55 -1.07
CA MET A 282 15.80 -19.74 -2.31
C MET A 282 15.24 -20.53 -3.51
N ALA A 283 15.46 -21.85 -3.60
CA ALA A 283 14.99 -22.68 -4.69
C ALA A 283 13.45 -22.81 -4.75
N ALA A 284 12.74 -22.71 -3.63
CA ALA A 284 11.28 -22.69 -3.60
C ALA A 284 10.74 -21.35 -4.12
N VAL A 285 11.32 -20.24 -3.64
CA VAL A 285 10.95 -18.88 -4.10
C VAL A 285 11.21 -18.71 -5.61
N ARG A 286 12.34 -19.22 -6.12
CA ARG A 286 12.59 -19.28 -7.58
C ARG A 286 11.51 -20.04 -8.35
N ALA A 287 10.96 -21.10 -7.78
CA ALA A 287 9.86 -21.85 -8.40
C ALA A 287 8.53 -21.07 -8.39
N ASN A 288 8.28 -20.26 -7.35
CA ASN A 288 7.13 -19.35 -7.31
C ASN A 288 7.24 -18.26 -8.39
N TYR A 289 8.38 -17.56 -8.48
CA TYR A 289 8.65 -16.60 -9.57
C TYR A 289 8.50 -17.24 -10.96
N GLN A 290 9.05 -18.45 -11.16
CA GLN A 290 8.90 -19.20 -12.42
C GLN A 290 7.43 -19.58 -12.69
N GLY A 291 6.65 -19.92 -11.65
CA GLY A 291 5.22 -20.21 -11.78
C GLY A 291 4.42 -19.03 -12.34
N ILE A 292 4.72 -17.80 -11.91
CA ILE A 292 4.08 -16.58 -12.43
C ILE A 292 4.45 -16.33 -13.91
N LEU A 293 5.68 -16.66 -14.31
CA LEU A 293 6.15 -16.61 -15.70
C LEU A 293 5.50 -17.71 -16.57
N ASP A 294 5.37 -18.93 -16.04
CA ASP A 294 4.69 -20.03 -16.72
C ASP A 294 3.19 -19.73 -16.90
N ASP A 295 2.54 -19.10 -15.92
CA ASP A 295 1.16 -18.60 -15.99
C ASP A 295 0.98 -17.45 -17.00
N GLN A 296 1.96 -16.54 -17.10
CA GLN A 296 2.01 -15.53 -18.17
C GLN A 296 2.15 -16.20 -19.55
N THR A 297 2.99 -17.23 -19.66
CA THR A 297 3.15 -18.02 -20.89
C THR A 297 1.88 -18.81 -21.23
N ALA A 298 1.07 -19.19 -20.23
CA ALA A 298 -0.24 -19.84 -20.38
C ALA A 298 -1.41 -18.87 -20.66
N GLY A 299 -1.16 -17.56 -20.71
CA GLY A 299 -2.17 -16.53 -21.03
C GLY A 299 -3.04 -16.09 -19.86
N LYS A 300 -2.63 -16.32 -18.60
CA LYS A 300 -3.37 -15.87 -17.39
C LYS A 300 -3.60 -14.35 -17.39
N PHE A 301 -2.66 -13.59 -17.93
CA PHE A 301 -2.65 -12.12 -17.95
C PHE A 301 -3.03 -11.50 -19.32
N ASP A 302 -3.60 -12.28 -20.24
CA ASP A 302 -4.05 -11.85 -21.58
C ASP A 302 -5.10 -10.72 -21.58
N ARG A 303 -5.70 -10.41 -20.41
CA ARG A 303 -6.85 -9.50 -20.27
C ARG A 303 -6.70 -8.43 -19.18
N SER A 304 -5.71 -8.59 -18.32
CA SER A 304 -5.38 -7.72 -17.18
C SER A 304 -3.99 -8.13 -16.69
N GLY A 305 -3.22 -7.19 -16.17
CA GLY A 305 -1.90 -7.49 -15.63
C GLY A 305 -1.99 -8.10 -14.23
N THR A 306 -0.88 -8.02 -13.52
CA THR A 306 -0.71 -8.56 -12.16
C THR A 306 -0.13 -7.52 -11.21
N ILE A 307 -0.52 -7.53 -9.95
CA ILE A 307 0.24 -6.92 -8.85
C ILE A 307 0.82 -8.06 -8.02
N VAL A 308 2.15 -8.07 -7.88
CA VAL A 308 2.89 -9.18 -7.26
C VAL A 308 3.50 -8.74 -5.94
N LEU A 309 3.31 -9.54 -4.89
CA LEU A 309 3.96 -9.33 -3.61
C LEU A 309 5.43 -9.79 -3.66
N THR A 310 6.32 -8.84 -3.37
CA THR A 310 7.74 -9.05 -3.02
C THR A 310 8.09 -8.09 -1.88
N HIS A 311 9.19 -8.31 -1.16
CA HIS A 311 9.57 -7.50 0.00
C HIS A 311 11.00 -6.96 -0.14
N GLU A 312 11.32 -5.83 0.52
CA GLU A 312 12.70 -5.32 0.62
C GLU A 312 13.35 -5.69 1.96
N LEU A 313 13.19 -6.94 2.41
CA LEU A 313 13.60 -7.38 3.76
C LEU A 313 15.11 -7.57 3.95
N ASP A 314 15.79 -8.14 2.95
CA ASP A 314 17.20 -8.49 3.02
C ASP A 314 17.83 -8.75 1.63
N ASN A 315 19.14 -8.98 1.59
CA ASN A 315 19.88 -9.34 0.38
C ASN A 315 19.38 -10.65 -0.29
N GLY A 316 18.64 -11.52 0.41
CA GLY A 316 18.02 -12.71 -0.18
C GLY A 316 16.83 -12.35 -1.05
N THR A 317 15.87 -11.59 -0.50
CA THR A 317 14.72 -11.04 -1.23
C THR A 317 15.14 -10.15 -2.39
N MET A 318 16.05 -9.20 -2.17
CA MET A 318 16.52 -8.27 -3.20
C MET A 318 17.25 -9.00 -4.34
N ALA A 319 18.16 -9.95 -4.05
CA ALA A 319 18.88 -10.68 -5.09
C ALA A 319 17.98 -11.57 -5.95
N LEU A 320 16.84 -12.06 -5.43
CA LEU A 320 15.85 -12.77 -6.23
C LEU A 320 15.10 -11.82 -7.17
N SER A 321 14.75 -10.62 -6.72
CA SER A 321 14.18 -9.59 -7.59
C SER A 321 15.15 -9.17 -8.70
N GLU A 322 16.45 -9.00 -8.39
CA GLU A 322 17.49 -8.73 -9.39
C GLU A 322 17.66 -9.86 -10.42
N GLU A 323 17.56 -11.11 -9.98
CA GLU A 323 17.63 -12.31 -10.83
C GLU A 323 16.44 -12.40 -11.78
N PHE A 324 15.22 -12.09 -11.32
CA PHE A 324 13.99 -12.27 -12.09
C PHE A 324 13.52 -11.05 -12.88
N LEU A 325 13.88 -9.81 -12.51
CA LEU A 325 13.44 -8.61 -13.25
C LEU A 325 13.75 -8.67 -14.77
N PRO A 326 14.89 -9.19 -15.26
CA PRO A 326 15.13 -9.36 -16.69
C PRO A 326 14.16 -10.36 -17.36
N HIS A 327 13.81 -11.45 -16.67
CA HIS A 327 12.88 -12.47 -17.15
C HIS A 327 11.44 -11.97 -17.14
N ILE A 328 11.04 -11.26 -16.09
CA ILE A 328 9.75 -10.57 -15.98
C ILE A 328 9.60 -9.57 -17.13
N ARG A 329 10.58 -8.69 -17.34
CA ARG A 329 10.61 -7.71 -18.46
C ARG A 329 10.55 -8.35 -19.85
N GLN A 330 11.00 -9.61 -19.99
CA GLN A 330 10.95 -10.35 -21.26
C GLN A 330 9.55 -10.92 -21.56
N GLN A 331 8.80 -11.34 -20.54
CA GLN A 331 7.50 -12.01 -20.72
C GLN A 331 6.29 -11.11 -20.50
N PHE A 332 6.36 -10.19 -19.54
CA PHE A 332 5.31 -9.19 -19.28
C PHE A 332 5.46 -8.04 -20.27
N VAL A 333 5.05 -8.30 -21.52
CA VAL A 333 5.21 -7.40 -22.68
C VAL A 333 4.40 -6.09 -22.58
N GLY A 334 3.47 -5.99 -21.63
CA GLY A 334 2.83 -4.72 -21.27
C GLY A 334 3.76 -3.80 -20.45
N GLY A 335 4.83 -4.34 -19.88
CA GLY A 335 5.85 -3.62 -19.11
C GLY A 335 5.78 -3.88 -17.60
N VAL A 336 6.83 -3.42 -16.90
CA VAL A 336 6.98 -3.53 -15.43
C VAL A 336 6.94 -2.12 -14.84
N MET A 337 6.09 -1.85 -13.84
CA MET A 337 5.79 -0.48 -13.40
C MET A 337 5.23 -0.40 -11.95
N PRO A 338 5.17 0.79 -11.33
CA PRO A 338 4.43 1.02 -10.08
C PRO A 338 2.91 0.85 -10.23
N VAL A 339 2.22 0.57 -9.12
CA VAL A 339 0.75 0.48 -8.99
C VAL A 339 0.06 1.76 -9.46
N ALA A 340 0.61 2.94 -9.22
CA ALA A 340 0.15 4.22 -9.78
C ALA A 340 -0.05 4.13 -11.29
N VAL A 341 0.99 3.74 -12.02
CA VAL A 341 1.01 3.63 -13.48
C VAL A 341 0.06 2.52 -13.94
N CYS A 342 0.15 1.34 -13.31
CA CYS A 342 -0.76 0.20 -13.52
C CYS A 342 -2.26 0.55 -13.32
N SER A 343 -2.55 1.56 -12.51
CA SER A 343 -3.90 2.05 -12.20
C SER A 343 -4.32 3.28 -13.02
N ASN A 344 -3.44 3.80 -13.90
CA ASN A 344 -3.56 5.12 -14.54
C ASN A 344 -3.74 6.30 -13.55
N ASN A 345 -3.22 6.15 -12.33
CA ASN A 345 -3.22 7.18 -11.29
C ASN A 345 -1.96 8.05 -11.40
N THR A 346 -2.03 9.10 -12.21
CA THR A 346 -0.93 10.06 -12.41
C THR A 346 -0.63 10.94 -11.19
N ARG A 347 -1.43 10.85 -10.10
CA ARG A 347 -1.40 11.73 -8.92
C ARG A 347 -1.59 10.93 -7.60
N PRO A 348 -0.62 10.09 -7.19
CA PRO A 348 -0.73 9.23 -6.00
C PRO A 348 -0.64 9.96 -4.65
N TYR A 349 -0.36 11.27 -4.62
CA TYR A 349 -0.22 12.07 -3.39
C TYR A 349 -1.26 13.21 -3.32
N VAL A 350 -1.32 13.95 -2.20
CA VAL A 350 -2.19 15.15 -2.10
C VAL A 350 -1.56 16.36 -2.79
N GLU A 351 -0.23 16.37 -2.90
CA GLU A 351 0.65 17.39 -3.48
C GLU A 351 0.64 17.32 -5.03
N THR A 352 -0.56 17.32 -5.63
CA THR A 352 -0.78 16.95 -7.06
C THR A 352 -0.26 17.93 -8.11
N ALA A 353 0.39 19.03 -7.71
CA ALA A 353 1.14 19.92 -8.59
C ALA A 353 2.63 19.56 -8.67
N ASP A 354 3.13 18.91 -7.61
CA ASP A 354 4.55 18.71 -7.32
C ASP A 354 5.03 17.31 -7.69
N TYR A 355 4.11 16.33 -7.76
CA TYR A 355 4.40 14.94 -8.04
C TYR A 355 3.43 14.41 -9.10
N VAL A 356 3.92 14.23 -10.34
CA VAL A 356 3.13 13.72 -11.46
C VAL A 356 3.82 12.50 -12.06
N TYR A 357 3.13 11.36 -11.97
CA TYR A 357 3.55 10.09 -12.56
C TYR A 357 3.00 9.98 -13.99
N PRO A 358 3.72 9.32 -14.90
CA PRO A 358 3.20 9.00 -16.23
C PRO A 358 1.95 8.10 -16.13
N ASP A 359 1.05 8.22 -17.10
CA ASP A 359 0.02 7.19 -17.33
C ASP A 359 0.61 5.96 -18.03
N TYR A 360 -0.17 4.88 -18.16
CA TYR A 360 0.28 3.65 -18.82
C TYR A 360 0.74 3.89 -20.27
N ALA A 361 0.04 4.72 -21.04
CA ALA A 361 0.38 4.98 -22.44
C ALA A 361 1.71 5.74 -22.56
N GLN A 362 1.98 6.66 -21.63
CA GLN A 362 3.26 7.35 -21.49
C GLN A 362 4.38 6.40 -21.07
N TRP A 363 4.13 5.50 -20.11
CA TRP A 363 5.09 4.50 -19.65
C TRP A 363 5.44 3.48 -20.74
N ALA A 364 4.44 2.95 -21.45
CA ALA A 364 4.61 2.05 -22.59
C ALA A 364 5.32 2.74 -23.78
N ALA A 365 5.23 4.06 -23.91
CA ALA A 365 6.02 4.86 -24.84
C ALA A 365 7.46 5.18 -24.33
N GLY A 366 7.88 4.63 -23.19
CA GLY A 366 9.21 4.80 -22.61
C GLY A 366 9.38 5.95 -21.61
N THR A 367 8.29 6.63 -21.22
CA THR A 367 8.32 7.72 -20.24
C THR A 367 8.27 7.16 -18.82
N THR A 368 9.44 6.91 -18.22
CA THR A 368 9.58 6.44 -16.83
C THR A 368 9.87 7.54 -15.82
N THR A 369 10.20 8.75 -16.30
CA THR A 369 10.55 9.90 -15.45
C THR A 369 9.30 10.44 -14.75
N VAL A 370 9.31 10.43 -13.43
CA VAL A 370 8.31 11.14 -12.61
C VAL A 370 8.69 12.61 -12.54
N SER A 371 7.71 13.51 -12.70
CA SER A 371 7.91 14.93 -12.40
C SER A 371 7.91 15.10 -10.89
N LEU A 372 9.09 15.27 -10.30
CA LEU A 372 9.29 15.54 -8.87
C LEU A 372 9.61 17.03 -8.64
N ALA A 373 8.92 17.67 -7.71
CA ALA A 373 9.33 18.97 -7.20
C ALA A 373 10.66 18.86 -6.45
N SER A 374 11.56 19.81 -6.67
CA SER A 374 12.83 19.86 -5.95
C SER A 374 12.59 19.99 -4.44
N PRO A 375 13.24 19.18 -3.58
CA PRO A 375 13.02 19.23 -2.14
C PRO A 375 13.43 20.60 -1.58
N THR A 376 12.45 21.45 -1.29
CA THR A 376 12.71 22.77 -0.72
C THR A 376 13.06 22.65 0.76
N ALA A 377 14.34 22.82 1.09
CA ALA A 377 14.87 22.71 2.45
C ALA A 377 14.21 23.62 3.52
N GLY A 378 13.36 24.57 3.12
CA GLY A 378 12.54 25.37 4.02
C GLY A 378 11.22 24.72 4.48
N ALA A 379 10.79 23.60 3.88
CA ALA A 379 9.49 22.99 4.18
C ALA A 379 9.40 22.47 5.63
N VAL A 380 10.42 21.74 6.09
CA VAL A 380 10.50 21.22 7.47
C VAL A 380 10.46 22.32 8.53
N ALA A 381 11.04 23.49 8.25
CA ALA A 381 11.00 24.63 9.17
C ALA A 381 9.66 25.39 9.15
N SER A 382 8.95 25.37 8.02
CA SER A 382 7.73 26.17 7.81
C SER A 382 6.45 25.48 8.25
N LEU A 383 6.43 24.15 8.32
CA LEU A 383 5.26 23.36 8.74
C LEU A 383 5.02 23.38 10.26
N LEU A 384 6.01 23.76 11.08
CA LEU A 384 5.92 23.70 12.54
C LEU A 384 5.05 24.79 13.19
N PHE A 385 4.77 25.91 12.51
CA PHE A 385 3.89 26.96 13.05
C PHE A 385 3.02 27.65 11.97
N SER A 386 1.74 27.31 11.98
CA SER A 386 0.67 28.14 11.40
C SER A 386 -0.66 27.91 12.15
N PRO A 387 -0.86 28.54 13.32
CA PRO A 387 -2.17 28.54 13.97
C PRO A 387 -3.17 29.27 13.08
N SER A 388 -4.24 28.58 12.67
CA SER A 388 -5.29 29.18 11.84
C SER A 388 -5.95 30.36 12.58
N PRO A 389 -6.14 31.53 11.96
CA PRO A 389 -6.60 32.73 12.65
C PRO A 389 -8.06 32.58 13.11
N ALA A 390 -8.27 32.62 14.43
CA ALA A 390 -9.59 32.70 15.03
C ALA A 390 -10.31 34.01 14.62
N PRO A 391 -11.66 34.00 14.51
CA PRO A 391 -12.41 35.15 13.99
C PRO A 391 -12.27 36.40 14.86
N THR A 392 -12.05 37.55 14.22
CA THR A 392 -11.81 38.83 14.89
C THR A 392 -13.08 39.36 15.57
N SER A 393 -13.10 39.24 16.90
CA SER A 393 -14.08 39.93 17.74
C SER A 393 -13.83 41.45 17.72
N ALA A 394 -14.76 42.22 17.15
CA ALA A 394 -14.65 43.67 17.10
C ALA A 394 -14.89 44.28 18.49
N SER A 395 -13.84 44.81 19.12
CA SER A 395 -13.95 45.66 20.31
C SER A 395 -13.54 47.09 19.97
N SER A 396 -14.39 48.06 20.33
CA SER A 396 -14.18 49.47 20.02
C SER A 396 -13.23 50.15 21.01
N SER A 397 -12.21 50.84 20.51
CA SER A 397 -11.51 51.89 21.23
C SER A 397 -11.31 53.10 20.31
N ALA A 398 -11.50 54.31 20.84
CA ALA A 398 -11.62 55.53 20.04
C ALA A 398 -10.42 56.46 20.27
N THR A 399 -9.87 56.96 19.16
CA THR A 399 -9.05 58.18 19.12
C THR A 399 -9.49 59.01 17.92
N GLY A 400 -9.71 60.31 18.13
CA GLY A 400 -10.16 61.23 17.08
C GLY A 400 -9.13 62.32 16.79
N ALA A 401 -9.00 62.69 15.52
CA ALA A 401 -8.33 63.91 15.08
C ALA A 401 -9.01 64.45 13.81
N SER A 402 -9.00 65.77 13.65
CA SER A 402 -9.92 66.48 12.74
C SER A 402 -9.54 66.45 11.26
N ALA A 403 -10.56 66.19 10.44
CA ALA A 403 -10.97 66.92 9.24
C ALA A 403 -9.92 67.54 8.28
N SER A 404 -10.08 67.22 7.00
CA SER A 404 -10.19 68.21 5.91
C SER A 404 -11.12 67.66 4.82
N ALA A 405 -11.86 68.53 4.12
CA ALA A 405 -12.95 68.12 3.24
C ALA A 405 -12.95 68.88 1.90
N THR A 406 -13.22 68.14 0.82
CA THR A 406 -13.60 68.67 -0.49
C THR A 406 -14.68 67.76 -1.08
N ALA A 407 -15.72 68.31 -1.70
CA ALA A 407 -16.89 67.54 -2.15
C ALA A 407 -17.43 67.96 -3.53
N SER A 408 -17.89 66.98 -4.30
CA SER A 408 -18.87 67.02 -5.41
C SER A 408 -19.14 65.55 -5.78
N SER A 409 -20.36 65.01 -5.84
CA SER A 409 -21.52 65.38 -6.67
C SER A 409 -21.23 65.18 -8.18
N SER A 410 -22.10 64.56 -9.00
CA SER A 410 -23.55 64.32 -8.84
C SER A 410 -24.10 63.15 -9.69
N ALA A 411 -25.37 62.77 -9.41
CA ALA A 411 -26.44 62.24 -10.27
C ALA A 411 -26.09 61.37 -11.53
N THR A 412 -26.54 60.11 -11.64
CA THR A 412 -27.93 59.64 -11.88
C THR A 412 -28.48 59.89 -13.30
N SER A 413 -28.69 58.81 -14.07
CA SER A 413 -29.88 58.57 -14.93
C SER A 413 -29.84 57.16 -15.54
N ALA A 414 -31.00 56.63 -15.95
CA ALA A 414 -31.15 55.31 -16.56
C ALA A 414 -32.14 55.37 -17.74
N SER A 415 -32.09 54.40 -18.67
CA SER A 415 -33.29 53.98 -19.41
C SER A 415 -33.13 52.66 -20.18
N THR A 416 -34.23 51.92 -20.16
CA THR A 416 -34.66 50.72 -20.92
C THR A 416 -34.31 50.67 -22.42
N THR A 417 -34.06 49.45 -22.95
CA THR A 417 -35.03 48.62 -23.72
C THR A 417 -34.43 47.20 -23.90
N SER A 418 -35.09 46.03 -24.00
CA SER A 418 -36.49 45.53 -24.00
C SER A 418 -36.73 44.64 -25.23
N SER A 419 -36.84 43.31 -25.06
CA SER A 419 -37.66 42.42 -25.93
C SER A 419 -37.77 40.98 -25.38
N ASP A 420 -39.01 40.54 -25.12
CA ASP A 420 -39.44 39.14 -25.08
C ASP A 420 -39.40 38.53 -26.52
N VAL A 421 -39.78 37.28 -26.87
CA VAL A 421 -40.63 36.21 -26.31
C VAL A 421 -40.30 34.89 -27.11
N SER A 422 -40.69 33.62 -26.84
CA SER A 422 -41.59 32.95 -25.88
C SER A 422 -41.25 31.44 -25.73
N ARG A 423 -42.22 30.62 -25.28
CA ARG A 423 -42.23 29.15 -25.14
C ARG A 423 -42.46 28.44 -26.50
N THR A 424 -42.29 27.12 -26.67
CA THR A 424 -43.25 26.06 -26.25
C THR A 424 -42.66 24.65 -26.49
N ALA A 425 -43.15 23.63 -25.78
CA ALA A 425 -42.66 22.23 -25.83
C ALA A 425 -43.51 21.30 -26.71
N ILE A 426 -42.93 20.17 -27.16
CA ILE A 426 -43.55 18.88 -27.59
C ILE A 426 -42.42 17.91 -28.05
N ALA A 427 -42.59 16.59 -28.19
CA ALA A 427 -42.99 15.55 -27.22
C ALA A 427 -42.76 14.14 -27.84
N THR A 428 -42.52 13.11 -27.01
CA THR A 428 -42.68 11.65 -27.30
C THR A 428 -42.25 11.05 -28.66
N ALA A 429 -41.33 10.08 -28.63
CA ALA A 429 -41.51 8.78 -29.30
C ALA A 429 -40.55 7.70 -28.75
N SER A 430 -41.07 6.54 -28.36
CA SER A 430 -40.28 5.35 -28.01
C SER A 430 -40.08 4.45 -29.24
N ARG A 431 -38.98 3.69 -29.30
CA ARG A 431 -38.90 2.48 -30.16
C ARG A 431 -38.22 1.32 -29.44
N THR A 432 -38.98 0.24 -29.27
CA THR A 432 -38.52 -1.10 -28.92
C THR A 432 -38.19 -1.89 -30.19
N SER A 433 -37.17 -2.74 -30.15
CA SER A 433 -37.04 -3.87 -31.07
C SER A 433 -36.28 -5.01 -30.42
N ALA A 434 -37.00 -6.03 -29.99
CA ALA A 434 -36.41 -7.34 -29.67
C ALA A 434 -36.45 -8.22 -30.93
N SER A 435 -35.45 -9.10 -31.08
CA SER A 435 -35.46 -10.16 -32.08
C SER A 435 -34.79 -11.38 -31.49
N ALA A 436 -35.52 -12.48 -31.40
CA ALA A 436 -34.98 -13.79 -31.04
C ALA A 436 -35.07 -14.72 -32.26
N ALA A 437 -33.99 -15.44 -32.54
CA ALA A 437 -33.97 -16.47 -33.57
C ALA A 437 -33.18 -17.67 -33.04
N ALA A 438 -33.87 -18.75 -32.70
CA ALA A 438 -33.27 -20.04 -32.44
C ALA A 438 -33.27 -20.87 -33.73
N SER A 439 -32.26 -21.70 -33.93
CA SER A 439 -32.30 -22.83 -34.85
C SER A 439 -31.36 -23.93 -34.36
N SER A 440 -31.77 -25.18 -34.55
CA SER A 440 -31.09 -26.37 -34.08
C SER A 440 -30.70 -27.26 -35.27
N VAL A 441 -30.24 -28.49 -35.00
CA VAL A 441 -30.00 -29.55 -36.02
C VAL A 441 -28.66 -29.33 -36.77
N LYS A 442 -27.78 -30.32 -37.00
CA LYS A 442 -27.89 -31.80 -36.94
C LYS A 442 -26.63 -32.47 -36.37
N SER A 443 -26.77 -33.70 -35.88
CA SER A 443 -25.67 -34.65 -35.71
C SER A 443 -25.37 -35.38 -37.02
N VAL A 444 -24.10 -35.71 -37.27
CA VAL A 444 -23.64 -36.76 -38.19
C VAL A 444 -22.61 -37.61 -37.45
N LYS A 445 -22.49 -38.88 -37.82
CA LYS A 445 -21.71 -39.93 -37.14
C LYS A 445 -20.85 -40.69 -38.18
N ASP A 446 -20.17 -41.74 -37.71
CA ASP A 446 -19.51 -42.81 -38.48
C ASP A 446 -18.12 -42.42 -39.05
N HIS A 447 -17.02 -43.04 -38.57
CA HIS A 447 -16.42 -44.35 -38.97
C HIS A 447 -15.63 -44.25 -40.30
N THR A 448 -14.48 -44.91 -40.53
CA THR A 448 -13.88 -46.12 -39.93
C THR A 448 -12.36 -46.03 -39.66
N SER A 449 -11.84 -47.02 -38.91
CA SER A 449 -10.42 -47.31 -38.64
C SER A 449 -9.64 -47.95 -39.79
N ALA A 450 -8.30 -47.81 -39.82
CA ALA A 450 -7.32 -48.92 -39.90
C ALA A 450 -5.86 -48.42 -39.81
N GLY A 451 -4.95 -49.19 -39.18
CA GLY A 451 -3.51 -48.90 -39.16
C GLY A 451 -2.78 -49.41 -37.91
N VAL A 452 -2.46 -50.71 -37.86
CA VAL A 452 -1.83 -51.35 -36.68
C VAL A 452 -0.33 -51.46 -36.83
N ALA A 453 0.42 -51.07 -35.80
CA ALA A 453 1.77 -51.55 -35.53
C ALA A 453 1.98 -51.68 -34.01
N GLN A 454 1.90 -52.90 -33.48
CA GLN A 454 2.26 -53.17 -32.09
C GLN A 454 3.75 -53.44 -31.98
N PHE A 455 4.41 -52.83 -30.99
CA PHE A 455 5.43 -53.53 -30.21
C PHE A 455 5.18 -53.30 -28.72
N SER A 456 5.41 -54.33 -27.92
CA SER A 456 5.11 -54.35 -26.49
C SER A 456 6.40 -54.32 -25.69
N LEU A 457 6.42 -53.59 -24.55
CA LEU A 457 6.65 -54.20 -23.24
C LEU A 457 6.57 -53.18 -22.08
N GLN A 458 6.06 -53.68 -20.95
CA GLN A 458 6.28 -53.22 -19.56
C GLN A 458 5.95 -51.76 -19.16
N ALA A 459 4.81 -51.62 -18.49
CA ALA A 459 4.64 -50.63 -17.42
C ALA A 459 5.43 -51.05 -16.16
N PRO A 460 5.58 -50.15 -15.17
CA PRO A 460 4.72 -50.32 -13.99
C PRO A 460 4.12 -49.02 -13.41
N ALA A 461 3.01 -49.19 -12.67
CA ALA A 461 2.54 -48.36 -11.57
C ALA A 461 2.56 -46.82 -11.73
N LEU A 462 1.49 -46.27 -12.33
CA LEU A 462 1.03 -44.92 -12.00
C LEU A 462 0.51 -44.91 -10.56
N LEU A 463 1.22 -44.21 -9.66
CA LEU A 463 0.70 -43.88 -8.33
C LEU A 463 -0.03 -42.54 -8.40
N PHE A 464 -1.33 -42.52 -8.12
CA PHE A 464 -2.09 -41.28 -7.97
C PHE A 464 -1.66 -40.56 -6.69
N ALA A 465 -0.77 -39.57 -6.82
CA ALA A 465 -0.56 -38.56 -5.78
C ALA A 465 -1.58 -37.43 -6.00
N ALA A 466 -2.56 -37.31 -5.11
CA ALA A 466 -3.49 -36.19 -5.13
C ALA A 466 -2.78 -34.93 -4.64
N ILE A 467 -2.66 -33.91 -5.50
CA ILE A 467 -2.18 -32.58 -5.11
C ILE A 467 -3.30 -31.90 -4.33
N GLY A 468 -3.25 -32.02 -3.00
CA GLY A 468 -4.14 -31.29 -2.10
C GLY A 468 -3.63 -29.85 -1.93
N LEU A 469 -4.49 -28.86 -2.20
CA LEU A 469 -4.24 -27.47 -1.82
C LEU A 469 -4.17 -27.38 -0.29
N GLY A 470 -2.95 -27.27 0.24
CA GLY A 470 -2.68 -27.06 1.66
C GLY A 470 -2.81 -25.59 2.06
N ILE A 471 -4.02 -25.05 2.02
CA ILE A 471 -4.30 -23.72 2.60
C ILE A 471 -4.22 -23.85 4.12
N CYS A 472 -3.25 -23.18 4.74
CA CYS A 472 -3.18 -23.06 6.20
C CYS A 472 -4.16 -22.00 6.72
N LEU A 473 -4.56 -22.19 7.98
CA LEU A 473 -5.40 -21.31 8.80
C LEU A 473 -4.55 -20.61 9.86
#